data_AF-A0A3B8LZ05-F1
#
_entry.id   AF-A0A3B8LZ05-F1
#
_cell.length_a   1.000
_cell.length_b   1.000
_cell.length_c   1.000
_cell.angle_alpha   90.00
_cell.angle_beta   90.00
_cell.angle_gamma   90.00
#
_symmetry.space_group_name_H-M   'P 1'
#
loop_
_entity.id
_entity.type
_entity.pdbx_description
1 polymer ?
#
loop_
_entity_poly.entity_id
_entity_poly.type
_entity_poly.pdbx_seq_one_letter_code
_entity_poly.pdbx_strand_id
1 'polypeptide(L)'
;VGHICQDDYITARYKNHDDPVARDDCFEVMVAPDPDRPEFYFNVEWNVRGAYIDGHRANGPKKPSVPWAAAGVRIAGTFRGTLNDDSDKDRSWTCEVAIPLANFAEYMKRKSLRPGDRWNLNLNRHGGDTNMQYSQWSRADTSKPSFHTPHRFGQVTFINSPPRSGNSD
;
A
#
# COMPACT_ATOMS: atom_id res chain seq x y z
N VAL A 1 -8.49 -1.83 -1.78
CA VAL A 1 -7.70 -2.13 -0.56
C VAL A 1 -8.39 -1.46 0.60
N GLY A 2 -8.62 -2.16 1.71
CA GLY A 2 -9.18 -1.58 2.93
C GLY A 2 -8.30 -1.94 4.12
N HIS A 3 -8.09 -1.02 5.04
CA HIS A 3 -7.28 -1.27 6.23
C HIS A 3 -7.78 -0.47 7.43
N ILE A 4 -7.44 -0.96 8.62
CA ILE A 4 -7.56 -0.24 9.89
C ILE A 4 -6.21 -0.32 10.60
N CYS A 5 -5.72 0.82 11.06
CA CYS A 5 -4.47 0.94 11.80
C CYS A 5 -4.78 1.47 13.19
N GLN A 6 -4.32 0.77 14.23
CA GLN A 6 -4.36 1.28 15.60
C GLN A 6 -3.18 2.22 15.84
N ASP A 7 -3.47 3.38 16.40
CA ASP A 7 -2.49 4.43 16.58
C ASP A 7 -2.89 5.36 17.72
N ASP A 8 -1.91 5.72 18.56
CA ASP A 8 -2.09 6.64 19.67
C ASP A 8 -1.87 8.11 19.24
N TYR A 9 -1.17 8.37 18.12
CA TYR A 9 -0.79 9.72 17.69
C TYR A 9 -0.78 9.82 16.15
N ILE A 10 -1.94 10.14 15.56
CA ILE A 10 -2.13 10.13 14.11
C ILE A 10 -1.70 11.47 13.50
N THR A 11 -0.63 11.41 12.71
CA THR A 11 -0.16 12.50 11.88
C THR A 11 -0.73 12.39 10.47
N ALA A 12 -1.49 13.39 10.02
CA ALA A 12 -1.85 13.54 8.61
C ALA A 12 -2.01 15.02 8.21
N ARG A 13 -0.96 15.60 7.67
CA ARG A 13 -0.89 17.04 7.32
C ARG A 13 -1.23 17.26 5.86
N TYR A 14 -0.86 16.32 5.00
CA TYR A 14 -1.01 16.42 3.56
C TYR A 14 -2.40 16.04 3.07
N LYS A 15 -2.81 16.57 1.90
CA LYS A 15 -4.16 16.33 1.34
C LYS A 15 -4.19 16.03 -0.16
N ASN A 16 -3.09 16.26 -0.87
CA ASN A 16 -3.07 16.24 -2.32
C ASN A 16 -2.28 15.04 -2.85
N HIS A 17 -2.52 14.73 -4.12
CA HIS A 17 -1.65 13.86 -4.90
C HIS A 17 -0.24 14.49 -4.99
N ASP A 18 0.79 13.67 -4.86
CA ASP A 18 2.21 14.03 -4.88
C ASP A 18 2.71 14.86 -3.68
N ASP A 19 1.86 15.05 -2.65
CA ASP A 19 2.33 15.58 -1.37
C ASP A 19 3.32 14.59 -0.69
N PRO A 20 4.21 15.06 0.22
CA PRO A 20 5.15 14.22 0.98
C PRO A 20 4.53 13.24 2.01
N VAL A 21 3.60 12.37 1.58
CA VAL A 21 2.80 11.49 2.46
C VAL A 21 3.61 10.54 3.35
N ALA A 22 4.85 10.20 2.97
CA ALA A 22 5.74 9.40 3.82
C ALA A 22 6.17 10.10 5.13
N ARG A 23 5.85 11.39 5.30
CA ARG A 23 6.04 12.14 6.55
C ARG A 23 4.79 12.15 7.45
N ASP A 24 3.67 11.68 6.94
CA ASP A 24 2.45 11.41 7.72
C ASP A 24 2.39 9.94 8.11
N ASP A 25 1.41 9.54 8.93
CA ASP A 25 0.99 8.16 9.01
C ASP A 25 0.44 7.70 7.66
N CYS A 26 1.11 6.68 7.13
CA CYS A 26 0.96 6.26 5.76
C CYS A 26 0.80 4.75 5.66
N PHE A 27 -0.04 4.34 4.71
CA PHE A 27 -0.19 2.95 4.30
C PHE A 27 0.22 2.85 2.84
N GLU A 28 0.91 1.78 2.50
CA GLU A 28 1.42 1.54 1.16
C GLU A 28 0.98 0.16 0.68
N VAL A 29 0.52 0.11 -0.57
CA VAL A 29 0.44 -1.13 -1.33
C VAL A 29 1.57 -1.16 -2.35
N MET A 30 2.33 -2.24 -2.36
CA MET A 30 3.30 -2.55 -3.41
C MET A 30 2.77 -3.70 -4.26
N VAL A 31 2.86 -3.58 -5.59
CA VAL A 31 2.28 -4.56 -6.52
C VAL A 31 3.21 -4.83 -7.69
N ALA A 32 3.54 -6.10 -7.94
CA ALA A 32 4.17 -6.57 -9.18
C ALA A 32 3.14 -7.40 -9.98
N PRO A 33 2.55 -6.84 -11.06
CA PRO A 33 1.47 -7.48 -11.82
C PRO A 33 1.91 -8.68 -12.67
N ASP A 34 3.20 -8.81 -12.96
CA ASP A 34 3.79 -10.01 -13.54
C ASP A 34 4.41 -10.86 -12.43
N PRO A 35 3.84 -12.04 -12.10
CA PRO A 35 4.34 -12.87 -11.01
C PRO A 35 5.76 -13.39 -11.26
N ASP A 36 6.20 -13.45 -12.51
CA ASP A 36 7.53 -13.96 -12.88
C ASP A 36 8.62 -12.87 -12.82
N ARG A 37 8.22 -11.60 -12.62
CA ARG A 37 9.14 -10.45 -12.61
C ARG A 37 8.91 -9.54 -11.41
N PRO A 38 9.03 -10.04 -10.17
CA PRO A 38 8.73 -9.29 -8.96
C PRO A 38 9.54 -7.99 -8.81
N GLU A 39 10.74 -7.92 -9.40
CA GLU A 39 11.62 -6.75 -9.36
C GLU A 39 11.06 -5.50 -10.05
N PHE A 40 10.03 -5.65 -10.91
CA PHE A 40 9.34 -4.54 -11.54
C PHE A 40 7.95 -4.39 -10.93
N TYR A 41 7.77 -3.33 -10.17
CA TYR A 41 6.58 -3.16 -9.35
C TYR A 41 6.21 -1.69 -9.19
N PHE A 42 5.00 -1.49 -8.67
CA PHE A 42 4.39 -0.21 -8.40
C PHE A 42 4.21 -0.05 -6.91
N ASN A 43 4.24 1.19 -6.43
CA ASN A 43 3.77 1.56 -5.11
C ASN A 43 2.70 2.64 -5.21
N VAL A 44 1.68 2.54 -4.35
CA VAL A 44 0.76 3.63 -4.05
C VAL A 44 0.75 3.77 -2.55
N GLU A 45 1.07 4.95 -2.04
CA GLU A 45 1.16 5.24 -0.61
C GLU A 45 0.20 6.36 -0.27
N TRP A 46 -0.56 6.26 0.82
CA TRP A 46 -1.58 7.23 1.19
C TRP A 46 -1.72 7.44 2.68
N ASN A 47 -2.18 8.63 3.06
CA ASN A 47 -2.57 8.98 4.43
C ASN A 47 -4.10 8.93 4.62
N VAL A 48 -4.57 9.15 5.86
CA VAL A 48 -6.02 9.15 6.18
C VAL A 48 -6.82 10.28 5.52
N ARG A 49 -6.16 11.31 5.00
CA ARG A 49 -6.81 12.49 4.40
C ARG A 49 -6.98 12.38 2.89
N GLY A 50 -6.55 11.26 2.30
CA GLY A 50 -6.64 11.03 0.86
C GLY A 50 -5.49 11.62 0.05
N ALA A 51 -4.47 12.18 0.69
CA ALA A 51 -3.21 12.44 0.01
C ALA A 51 -2.57 11.12 -0.39
N TYR A 52 -1.91 11.09 -1.54
CA TYR A 52 -1.17 9.91 -1.97
C TYR A 52 -0.01 10.26 -2.88
N ILE A 53 0.95 9.34 -2.95
CA ILE A 53 1.98 9.30 -3.97
C ILE A 53 1.87 7.97 -4.72
N ASP A 54 2.35 7.95 -5.95
CA ASP A 54 2.46 6.73 -6.71
C ASP A 54 3.82 6.65 -7.42
N GLY A 55 4.26 5.42 -7.67
CA GLY A 55 5.59 5.20 -8.23
C GLY A 55 5.69 3.89 -8.98
N HIS A 56 6.59 3.86 -9.95
CA HIS A 56 6.89 2.68 -10.75
C HIS A 56 8.39 2.39 -10.74
N ARG A 57 8.78 1.23 -10.20
CA ARG A 57 10.16 0.73 -10.16
C ARG A 57 10.49 -0.10 -11.41
N ALA A 58 10.40 0.54 -12.58
CA ALA A 58 10.63 -0.09 -13.89
C ALA A 58 12.05 -0.65 -14.10
N ASN A 59 13.01 -0.26 -13.25
CA ASN A 59 14.42 -0.61 -13.35
C ASN A 59 14.93 -1.38 -12.12
N GLY A 60 14.03 -1.94 -11.32
CA GLY A 60 14.38 -2.70 -10.11
C GLY A 60 14.41 -1.86 -8.82
N PRO A 61 14.47 -2.52 -7.64
CA PRO A 61 14.33 -1.87 -6.33
C PRO A 61 15.50 -0.94 -5.95
N LYS A 62 16.67 -1.10 -6.58
CA LYS A 62 17.88 -0.29 -6.31
C LYS A 62 17.98 0.96 -7.19
N LYS A 63 17.06 1.14 -8.14
CA LYS A 63 17.03 2.29 -9.06
C LYS A 63 15.87 3.21 -8.72
N PRO A 64 15.97 4.52 -8.98
CA PRO A 64 14.86 5.45 -8.79
C PRO A 64 13.60 4.99 -9.53
N SER A 65 12.43 5.35 -9.01
CA SER A 65 11.18 5.21 -9.74
C SER A 65 11.22 6.05 -11.02
N VAL A 66 10.51 5.58 -12.05
CA VAL A 66 10.27 6.35 -13.27
C VAL A 66 8.93 7.10 -13.15
N PRO A 67 8.72 8.16 -13.96
CA PRO A 67 7.42 8.84 -14.01
C PRO A 67 6.30 7.87 -14.33
N TRP A 68 5.29 7.86 -13.48
CA TRP A 68 4.04 7.15 -13.59
C TRP A 68 3.02 7.94 -12.78
N ALA A 69 1.77 7.95 -13.22
CA ALA A 69 0.69 8.65 -12.54
C ALA A 69 -0.52 7.72 -12.53
N ALA A 70 -0.88 7.20 -11.36
CA ALA A 70 -2.00 6.30 -11.23
C ALA A 70 -3.32 7.04 -11.45
N ALA A 71 -4.01 6.73 -12.55
CA ALA A 71 -5.27 7.36 -12.91
C ALA A 71 -6.44 6.79 -12.11
N GLY A 72 -7.33 7.67 -11.65
CA GLY A 72 -8.62 7.30 -11.04
C GLY A 72 -8.52 6.67 -9.66
N VAL A 73 -7.40 6.85 -8.96
CA VAL A 73 -7.25 6.47 -7.54
C VAL A 73 -8.27 7.26 -6.71
N ARG A 74 -9.00 6.55 -5.84
CA ARG A 74 -9.96 7.14 -4.91
C ARG A 74 -9.66 6.62 -3.51
N ILE A 75 -9.53 7.55 -2.56
CA ILE A 75 -9.24 7.25 -1.15
C ILE A 75 -10.31 7.93 -0.30
N ALA A 76 -10.94 7.15 0.57
CA ALA A 76 -11.80 7.66 1.63
C ALA A 76 -11.24 7.21 2.97
N GLY A 77 -10.97 8.16 3.86
CA GLY A 77 -10.42 7.89 5.18
C GLY A 77 -11.30 8.41 6.30
N THR A 78 -11.21 7.74 7.44
CA THR A 78 -11.83 8.15 8.71
C THR A 78 -10.89 7.82 9.87
N PHE A 79 -11.03 8.52 10.98
CA PHE A 79 -10.20 8.33 12.17
C PHE A 79 -11.02 8.49 13.45
N ARG A 80 -10.50 7.94 14.54
CA ARG A 80 -11.04 8.06 15.89
C ARG A 80 -9.99 8.70 16.78
N GLY A 81 -10.18 9.98 17.07
CA GLY A 81 -9.23 10.81 17.83
C GLY A 81 -9.17 12.25 17.30
N THR A 82 -8.08 12.95 17.59
CA THR A 82 -7.82 14.35 17.27
C THR A 82 -6.62 14.47 16.34
N LEU A 83 -6.88 14.40 15.03
CA LEU A 83 -5.84 14.35 13.99
C LEU A 83 -4.82 15.51 14.07
N ASN A 84 -3.53 15.19 14.10
CA ASN A 84 -2.40 16.13 14.24
C ASN A 84 -2.35 16.88 15.60
N ASP A 85 -2.95 16.34 16.65
CA ASP A 85 -2.83 16.84 18.02
C ASP A 85 -2.30 15.74 18.93
N ASP A 86 -1.03 15.86 19.35
CA ASP A 86 -0.40 14.86 20.20
C ASP A 86 -0.58 15.14 21.70
N SER A 87 -1.43 16.12 22.06
CA SER A 87 -1.76 16.42 23.46
C SER A 87 -2.75 15.42 24.07
N ASP A 88 -3.50 14.70 23.24
CA ASP A 88 -4.34 13.57 23.63
C ASP A 88 -3.89 12.28 22.92
N LYS A 89 -4.71 11.22 23.04
CA LYS A 89 -4.45 9.94 22.38
C LYS A 89 -5.57 9.61 21.41
N ASP A 90 -5.14 9.26 20.21
CA ASP A 90 -5.98 8.67 19.20
C ASP A 90 -6.26 7.19 19.47
N ARG A 91 -7.02 6.56 18.58
CA ARG A 91 -7.33 5.13 18.66
C ARG A 91 -7.04 4.39 17.36
N SER A 92 -7.47 4.97 16.25
CA SER A 92 -7.37 4.30 14.96
C SER A 92 -7.63 5.24 13.79
N TRP A 93 -7.05 4.91 12.65
CA TRP A 93 -7.47 5.40 11.35
C TRP A 93 -7.79 4.25 10.41
N THR A 94 -8.66 4.51 9.44
CA THR A 94 -9.18 3.54 8.50
C THR A 94 -9.26 4.18 7.13
N CYS A 95 -8.82 3.46 6.10
CA CYS A 95 -9.00 3.90 4.72
C CYS A 95 -9.59 2.78 3.87
N GLU A 96 -10.47 3.17 2.95
CA GLU A 96 -10.82 2.39 1.78
C GLU A 96 -10.28 3.05 0.52
N VAL A 97 -9.59 2.27 -0.29
CA VAL A 97 -8.86 2.74 -1.46
C VAL A 97 -9.22 1.91 -2.69
N ALA A 98 -9.68 2.60 -3.73
CA ALA A 98 -9.89 2.03 -5.05
C ALA A 98 -8.73 2.43 -5.97
N ILE A 99 -7.96 1.45 -6.43
CA ILE A 99 -6.90 1.61 -7.44
C ILE A 99 -7.39 0.88 -8.70
N PRO A 100 -7.69 1.59 -9.81
CA PRO A 100 -8.18 0.94 -11.01
C PRO A 100 -7.16 -0.04 -11.60
N LEU A 101 -7.61 -1.26 -11.91
CA LEU A 101 -6.79 -2.32 -12.52
C LEU A 101 -6.18 -1.90 -13.87
N ALA A 102 -6.83 -0.97 -14.57
CA ALA A 102 -6.35 -0.43 -15.85
C ALA A 102 -4.94 0.17 -15.75
N ASN A 103 -4.54 0.69 -14.59
CA ASN A 103 -3.20 1.24 -14.36
C ASN A 103 -2.08 0.20 -14.52
N PHE A 104 -2.40 -1.08 -14.43
CA PHE A 104 -1.45 -2.18 -14.48
C PHE A 104 -1.52 -2.99 -15.79
N ALA A 105 -2.42 -2.61 -16.72
CA ALA A 105 -2.81 -3.46 -17.84
C ALA A 105 -1.66 -3.87 -18.77
N GLU A 106 -0.71 -2.98 -19.00
CA GLU A 106 0.45 -3.20 -19.86
C GLU A 106 1.57 -3.99 -19.18
N TYR A 107 1.50 -4.14 -17.86
CA TYR A 107 2.53 -4.76 -17.02
C TYR A 107 2.13 -6.14 -16.50
N MET A 108 0.87 -6.52 -16.71
CA MET A 108 0.38 -7.85 -16.37
C MET A 108 0.94 -8.90 -17.32
N LYS A 109 1.18 -10.10 -16.81
CA LYS A 109 1.47 -11.30 -17.62
C LYS A 109 0.39 -11.59 -18.67
N ARG A 110 -0.84 -11.14 -18.44
CA ARG A 110 -1.99 -11.26 -19.35
C ARG A 110 -2.69 -9.92 -19.48
N LYS A 111 -3.25 -9.62 -20.67
CA LYS A 111 -4.00 -8.38 -20.92
C LYS A 111 -5.23 -8.16 -20.01
N SER A 112 -5.73 -9.21 -19.38
CA SER A 112 -6.84 -9.14 -18.43
C SER A 112 -6.68 -10.15 -17.30
N LEU A 113 -7.07 -9.75 -16.09
CA LEU A 113 -7.12 -10.63 -14.92
C LEU A 113 -8.20 -11.70 -15.07
N ARG A 114 -7.83 -12.92 -14.70
CA ARG A 114 -8.70 -14.10 -14.64
C ARG A 114 -8.60 -14.75 -13.27
N PRO A 115 -9.63 -15.49 -12.83
CA PRO A 115 -9.51 -16.34 -11.65
C PRO A 115 -8.31 -17.28 -11.77
N GLY A 116 -7.49 -17.35 -10.73
CA GLY A 116 -6.24 -18.10 -10.70
C GLY A 116 -5.00 -17.30 -11.11
N ASP A 117 -5.15 -16.12 -11.73
CA ASP A 117 -4.01 -15.24 -11.95
C ASP A 117 -3.41 -14.81 -10.61
N ARG A 118 -2.08 -14.67 -10.60
CA ARG A 118 -1.32 -14.36 -9.39
C ARG A 118 -0.49 -13.12 -9.60
N TRP A 119 -0.43 -12.28 -8.59
CA TRP A 119 0.49 -11.14 -8.50
C TRP A 119 1.36 -11.28 -7.25
N ASN A 120 2.53 -10.64 -7.27
CA ASN A 120 3.29 -10.40 -6.05
C ASN A 120 2.84 -9.07 -5.43
N LEU A 121 2.65 -9.03 -4.12
CA LEU A 121 2.10 -7.88 -3.42
C LEU A 121 2.70 -7.75 -2.01
N ASN A 122 2.81 -6.51 -1.51
CA ASN A 122 2.98 -6.27 -0.08
C ASN A 122 2.06 -5.16 0.42
N LEU A 123 1.78 -5.18 1.71
CA LEU A 123 1.00 -4.17 2.42
C LEU A 123 1.89 -3.66 3.55
N ASN A 124 2.15 -2.36 3.58
CA ASN A 124 3.03 -1.74 4.56
C ASN A 124 2.31 -0.60 5.26
N ARG A 125 2.69 -0.36 6.52
CA ARG A 125 2.37 0.88 7.25
C ARG A 125 3.66 1.49 7.73
N HIS A 126 3.77 2.80 7.59
CA HIS A 126 4.92 3.57 8.06
C HIS A 126 4.59 5.01 8.38
N GLY A 127 5.56 5.72 8.96
CA GLY A 127 5.42 7.13 9.30
C GLY A 127 4.89 7.35 10.72
N GLY A 128 4.30 8.51 10.95
CA GLY A 128 3.96 9.03 12.28
C GLY A 128 5.10 9.86 12.88
N ASP A 129 4.77 11.02 13.46
CA ASP A 129 5.76 11.98 13.98
C ASP A 129 6.17 11.63 15.42
N THR A 130 5.20 11.40 16.30
CA THR A 130 5.44 11.14 17.74
C THR A 130 5.77 9.68 18.04
N ASN A 131 5.09 8.73 17.39
CA ASN A 131 5.20 7.30 17.68
C ASN A 131 5.48 6.48 16.42
N MET A 132 6.46 6.88 15.64
CA MET A 132 6.80 6.30 14.33
C MET A 132 6.63 4.78 14.23
N GLN A 133 5.91 4.33 13.22
CA GLN A 133 5.43 2.97 13.06
C GLN A 133 6.09 2.29 11.86
N TYR A 134 6.27 0.98 11.94
CA TYR A 134 6.70 0.15 10.81
C TYR A 134 6.05 -1.22 10.91
N SER A 135 5.23 -1.59 9.92
CA SER A 135 4.70 -2.94 9.81
C SER A 135 4.55 -3.36 8.35
N GLN A 136 4.68 -4.65 8.09
CA GLN A 136 4.57 -5.23 6.75
C GLN A 136 3.77 -6.53 6.83
N TRP A 137 2.94 -6.81 5.83
CA TRP A 137 2.25 -8.10 5.70
C TRP A 137 3.24 -9.23 5.42
N SER A 138 4.05 -9.08 4.38
CA SER A 138 5.17 -10.00 4.12
C SER A 138 6.47 -9.36 4.59
N ARG A 139 7.11 -10.02 5.55
CA ARG A 139 8.32 -9.53 6.21
C ARG A 139 9.53 -9.46 5.26
N ALA A 140 10.19 -8.30 5.25
CA ALA A 140 11.52 -8.12 4.66
C ALA A 140 12.61 -8.92 5.40
N ASP A 141 13.68 -9.25 4.68
CA ASP A 141 14.87 -9.96 5.20
C ASP A 141 16.03 -8.98 5.47
N THR A 142 15.71 -7.81 6.01
CA THR A 142 16.66 -6.72 6.27
C THR A 142 16.80 -6.44 7.78
N SER A 143 17.95 -5.91 8.19
CA SER A 143 18.21 -5.53 9.59
C SER A 143 17.57 -4.20 10.01
N LYS A 144 17.15 -3.41 9.03
CA LYS A 144 16.42 -2.15 9.19
C LYS A 144 15.10 -2.23 8.43
N PRO A 145 14.05 -1.48 8.81
CA PRO A 145 12.82 -1.40 8.04
C PRO A 145 13.10 -1.09 6.57
N SER A 146 12.57 -1.92 5.67
CA SER A 146 12.72 -1.75 4.22
C SER A 146 11.50 -2.31 3.51
N PHE A 147 10.88 -1.49 2.67
CA PHE A 147 9.66 -1.87 1.93
C PHE A 147 9.97 -2.34 0.51
N HIS A 148 10.98 -1.76 -0.13
CA HIS A 148 11.40 -2.05 -1.51
C HIS A 148 12.18 -3.38 -1.64
N THR A 149 11.62 -4.48 -1.12
CA THR A 149 12.18 -5.84 -1.13
C THR A 149 11.29 -6.79 -1.96
N PRO A 150 11.24 -6.63 -3.30
CA PRO A 150 10.31 -7.38 -4.15
C PRO A 150 10.46 -8.91 -4.07
N HIS A 151 11.67 -9.40 -3.77
CA HIS A 151 11.93 -10.83 -3.54
C HIS A 151 11.25 -11.40 -2.30
N ARG A 152 10.69 -10.54 -1.44
CA ARG A 152 9.94 -10.89 -0.23
C ARG A 152 8.45 -10.58 -0.34
N PHE A 153 7.97 -10.04 -1.45
CA PHE A 153 6.53 -9.80 -1.61
C PHE A 153 5.76 -11.11 -1.46
N GLY A 154 4.60 -11.03 -0.81
CA GLY A 154 3.68 -12.16 -0.73
C GLY A 154 3.04 -12.40 -2.10
N GLN A 155 2.40 -13.56 -2.26
CA GLN A 155 1.67 -13.88 -3.47
C GLN A 155 0.17 -13.82 -3.20
N VAL A 156 -0.56 -13.10 -4.04
CA VAL A 156 -2.03 -13.05 -4.03
C VAL A 156 -2.57 -13.77 -5.26
N THR A 157 -3.72 -14.43 -5.10
CA THR A 157 -4.42 -15.10 -6.21
C THR A 157 -5.78 -14.45 -6.39
N PHE A 158 -6.08 -14.00 -7.61
CA PHE A 158 -7.38 -13.42 -7.94
C PHE A 158 -8.43 -14.51 -8.07
N ILE A 159 -9.62 -14.27 -7.52
CA ILE A 159 -10.75 -15.21 -7.49
C ILE A 159 -12.03 -14.47 -7.90
N ASN A 160 -13.00 -15.18 -8.48
CA ASN A 160 -14.31 -14.64 -8.90
C ASN A 160 -15.43 -14.91 -7.89
N SER A 161 -15.09 -15.42 -6.72
CA SER A 161 -16.01 -15.66 -5.61
C SER A 161 -15.22 -15.57 -4.31
N PRO A 162 -15.81 -15.16 -3.19
CA PRO A 162 -15.14 -15.19 -1.91
C PRO A 162 -14.55 -16.59 -1.64
N PRO A 163 -13.40 -16.69 -0.94
CA PRO A 163 -12.93 -17.99 -0.50
C PRO A 163 -14.05 -18.65 0.28
N ARG A 164 -14.40 -19.91 -0.03
CA ARG A 164 -15.32 -20.65 0.85
C ARG A 164 -14.68 -20.62 2.23
N SER A 165 -15.40 -20.11 3.22
CA SER A 165 -15.03 -20.30 4.61
C SER A 165 -15.08 -21.81 4.86
N GLY A 166 -13.95 -22.49 4.71
CA GLY A 166 -13.79 -23.80 5.30
C GLY A 166 -13.95 -23.58 6.80
N ASN A 167 -14.92 -24.25 7.42
CA ASN A 167 -14.82 -24.53 8.84
C ASN A 167 -13.48 -25.25 9.00
N SER A 168 -12.50 -24.56 9.55
CA SER A 168 -11.36 -25.21 10.17
C SER A 168 -11.89 -25.94 11.40
N ASP A 169 -11.97 -27.26 11.30
CA ASP A 169 -12.06 -28.18 12.45
C ASP A 169 -10.82 -28.03 13.35
#